data_AF-A0A9P3N5S8-F1
#
_entry.id   AF-A0A9P3N5S8-F1
#
_cell.length_a   1.000
_cell.length_b   1.000
_cell.length_c   1.000
_cell.angle_alpha   90.00
_cell.angle_beta   90.00
_cell.angle_gamma   90.00
#
_symmetry.space_group_name_H-M   'P 1'
#
loop_
_entity.id
_entity.type
_entity.pdbx_description
1 polymer ?
#
loop_
_entity_poly.entity_id
_entity_poly.type
_entity_poly.pdbx_seq_one_letter_code
_entity_poly.pdbx_strand_id
1 'polypeptide(L)'
;MLPRPMPAPPRAPGRIDESGRLACSYHGWAFAGSGACELIPQAAPEQPGKPPRALCSPRACATPFPVKEMHGVLFVWPDEHSADQAEATPLPLPNGVDFNEYTVFPAYTRRVPYGFEFLGENLADPLHFPFSHHGVGTTHREQGGPMKAIGIRESGMAGFHVPFHMESYDLPSDFTFQAPQLFVYTYNLRQKQPKLPFFKKQGEQPPDAFTLCL
;
A
#
# COMPACT_ATOMS: atom_id res chain seq x y z
N MET A 1 -2.84 -38.80 -10.52
CA MET A 1 -2.66 -37.86 -9.39
C MET A 1 -1.18 -37.72 -9.12
N LEU A 2 -0.58 -36.60 -9.55
CA LEU A 2 0.80 -36.27 -9.16
C LEU A 2 0.78 -35.79 -7.69
N PRO A 3 1.74 -36.21 -6.84
CA PRO A 3 1.81 -35.73 -5.47
C PRO A 3 2.06 -34.23 -5.49
N ARG A 4 1.18 -33.46 -4.84
CA ARG A 4 1.43 -32.04 -4.57
C ARG A 4 2.72 -31.97 -3.73
N PRO A 5 3.66 -31.05 -4.04
CA PRO A 5 4.82 -30.86 -3.19
C PRO A 5 4.34 -30.54 -1.76
N MET A 6 4.98 -31.17 -0.77
CA MET A 6 4.69 -30.91 0.65
C MET A 6 4.86 -29.41 0.94
N PRO A 7 3.84 -28.72 1.48
CA PRO A 7 4.03 -27.36 1.94
C PRO A 7 5.06 -27.36 3.07
N ALA A 8 6.04 -26.46 2.98
CA ALA A 8 7.06 -26.28 4.02
C ALA A 8 6.39 -26.00 5.38
N PRO A 9 6.93 -26.54 6.49
CA PRO A 9 6.37 -26.31 7.82
C PRO A 9 6.34 -24.82 8.18
N PRO A 10 5.42 -24.39 9.07
CA PRO A 10 5.21 -22.98 9.38
C PRO A 10 6.47 -22.41 10.04
N ARG A 11 7.20 -21.57 9.31
CA ARG A 11 8.44 -20.98 9.80
C ARG A 11 8.11 -19.85 10.76
N ALA A 12 8.70 -19.86 11.95
CA ALA A 12 8.91 -18.60 12.66
C ALA A 12 9.60 -17.62 11.68
N PRO A 13 9.16 -16.34 11.60
CA PRO A 13 9.81 -15.38 10.73
C PRO A 13 11.31 -15.32 11.06
N GLY A 14 12.14 -15.07 10.04
CA GLY A 14 13.57 -14.81 10.25
C GLY A 14 13.78 -13.64 11.21
N ARG A 15 15.00 -13.45 11.69
CA ARG A 15 15.37 -12.32 12.57
C ARG A 15 16.56 -11.57 12.00
N ILE A 16 16.76 -10.32 12.41
CA ILE A 16 18.02 -9.62 12.17
C ILE A 16 19.01 -10.05 13.27
N ASP A 17 20.20 -10.53 12.89
CA ASP A 17 21.26 -10.87 13.85
C ASP A 17 22.03 -9.62 14.31
N GLU A 18 22.94 -9.80 15.28
CA GLU A 18 23.76 -8.71 15.83
C GLU A 18 24.68 -8.04 14.79
N SER A 19 24.91 -8.70 13.66
CA SER A 19 25.70 -8.18 12.53
C SER A 19 24.83 -7.49 11.48
N GLY A 20 23.51 -7.35 11.70
CA GLY A 20 22.59 -6.70 10.77
C GLY A 20 22.12 -7.58 9.62
N ARG A 21 22.31 -8.91 9.69
CA ARG A 21 21.95 -9.85 8.61
C ARG A 21 20.60 -10.50 8.88
N LEU A 22 19.89 -10.86 7.81
CA LEU A 22 18.69 -11.68 7.93
C LEU A 22 19.09 -13.12 8.25
N ALA A 23 18.80 -13.59 9.45
CA ALA A 23 19.06 -14.93 9.93
C ALA A 23 17.81 -15.83 9.83
N CYS A 24 17.98 -16.97 9.18
CA CYS A 24 16.98 -18.03 9.10
C CYS A 24 16.76 -18.67 10.47
N SER A 25 15.50 -18.67 10.93
CA SER A 25 15.11 -19.20 12.24
C SER A 25 15.23 -20.72 12.39
N TYR A 26 15.51 -21.45 11.30
CA TYR A 26 15.68 -22.90 11.38
C TYR A 26 17.14 -23.31 11.62
N HIS A 27 18.01 -23.06 10.63
CA HIS A 27 19.40 -23.54 10.68
C HIS A 27 20.43 -22.41 10.88
N GLY A 28 19.97 -21.17 11.10
CA GLY A 28 20.85 -20.03 11.38
C GLY A 28 21.65 -19.53 10.18
N TRP A 29 21.26 -19.87 8.95
CA TRP A 29 21.86 -19.29 7.75
C TRP A 29 21.61 -17.78 7.75
N ALA A 30 22.63 -16.97 7.48
CA ALA A 30 22.51 -15.51 7.51
C ALA A 30 22.81 -14.90 6.13
N PHE A 31 22.00 -13.90 5.78
CA PHE A 31 22.02 -13.25 4.47
C PHE A 31 22.20 -11.74 4.63
N ALA A 32 23.07 -11.17 3.81
CA ALA A 32 23.22 -9.72 3.69
C ALA A 32 22.00 -9.09 2.99
N GLY A 33 21.89 -7.75 3.04
CA GLY A 33 20.86 -7.00 2.31
C GLY A 33 20.93 -7.18 0.78
N SER A 34 22.09 -7.57 0.25
CA SER A 34 22.26 -7.95 -1.16
C SER A 34 21.73 -9.35 -1.50
N GLY A 35 21.24 -10.11 -0.52
CA GLY A 35 20.85 -11.51 -0.67
C GLY A 35 22.02 -12.50 -0.60
N ALA A 36 23.28 -12.03 -0.54
CA ALA A 36 24.45 -12.89 -0.39
C ALA A 36 24.40 -13.70 0.91
N CYS A 37 24.63 -15.01 0.83
CA CYS A 37 24.75 -15.85 2.01
C CYS A 37 26.14 -15.68 2.61
N GLU A 38 26.20 -15.14 3.83
CA GLU A 38 27.47 -14.83 4.51
C GLU A 38 27.79 -15.82 5.62
N LEU A 39 26.80 -16.59 6.08
CA LEU A 39 26.98 -17.58 7.13
C LEU A 39 26.14 -18.83 6.89
N ILE A 40 26.82 -19.97 6.92
CA ILE A 40 26.20 -21.31 7.00
C ILE A 40 26.87 -22.01 8.19
N PRO A 41 26.22 -22.07 9.36
CA PRO A 41 26.84 -22.62 10.57
C PRO A 41 27.31 -24.08 10.42
N GLN A 42 26.71 -24.82 9.49
CA GLN A 42 27.01 -26.22 9.22
C GLN A 42 28.13 -26.43 8.18
N ALA A 43 28.66 -25.36 7.56
CA ALA A 43 29.66 -25.47 6.51
C ALA A 43 31.04 -25.06 7.05
N ALA A 44 32.02 -25.96 6.91
CA ALA A 44 33.41 -25.70 7.26
C ALA A 44 34.25 -25.41 6.00
N PRO A 45 35.32 -24.60 6.11
CA PRO A 45 36.32 -24.47 5.06
C PRO A 45 36.95 -25.81 4.68
N GLU A 46 37.13 -26.06 3.38
CA GLU A 46 37.93 -27.20 2.90
C GLU A 46 39.44 -26.95 3.09
N GLN A 47 39.86 -25.69 3.17
CA GLN A 47 41.25 -25.26 3.33
C GLN A 47 41.36 -24.12 4.35
N PRO A 48 42.42 -24.08 5.18
CA PRO A 48 42.66 -22.97 6.10
C PRO A 48 42.66 -21.62 5.37
N GLY A 49 41.93 -20.64 5.91
CA GLY A 49 41.87 -19.28 5.36
C GLY A 49 40.94 -19.09 4.15
N LYS A 50 40.22 -20.13 3.69
CA LYS A 50 39.21 -20.01 2.63
C LYS A 50 37.78 -20.05 3.20
N PRO A 51 36.80 -19.39 2.56
CA PRO A 51 35.41 -19.59 2.92
C PRO A 51 34.94 -21.01 2.58
N PRO A 52 33.95 -21.57 3.30
CA PRO A 52 33.28 -22.80 2.90
C PRO A 52 32.75 -22.70 1.48
N ARG A 53 32.95 -23.76 0.67
CA ARG A 53 32.50 -23.82 -0.72
C ARG A 53 31.02 -23.52 -0.90
N ALA A 54 30.19 -23.86 0.09
CA ALA A 54 28.76 -23.59 0.10
C ALA A 54 28.44 -22.09 0.04
N LEU A 55 29.22 -21.22 0.70
CA LEU A 55 29.04 -19.76 0.66
C LEU A 55 29.33 -19.17 -0.71
N CYS A 56 30.20 -19.81 -1.50
CA CYS A 56 30.51 -19.38 -2.86
C CYS A 56 29.46 -19.83 -3.88
N SER A 57 28.43 -20.58 -3.48
CA SER A 57 27.41 -21.07 -4.39
C SER A 57 26.27 -20.05 -4.55
N PRO A 58 25.90 -19.66 -5.79
CA PRO A 58 24.72 -18.82 -6.01
C PRO A 58 23.42 -19.45 -5.47
N ARG A 59 23.37 -20.79 -5.39
CA ARG A 59 22.24 -21.54 -4.82
C ARG A 59 22.09 -21.36 -3.31
N ALA A 60 23.11 -20.84 -2.64
CA ALA A 60 23.04 -20.53 -1.22
C ALA A 60 22.51 -19.11 -0.97
N CYS A 61 22.49 -18.23 -1.99
CA CYS A 61 22.02 -16.85 -1.86
C CYS A 61 20.48 -16.75 -1.97
N ALA A 62 19.93 -15.69 -1.39
CA ALA A 62 18.56 -15.28 -1.58
C ALA A 62 18.46 -14.27 -2.74
N THR A 63 17.31 -14.23 -3.42
CA THR A 63 17.01 -13.20 -4.42
C THR A 63 16.60 -11.91 -3.71
N PRO A 64 17.37 -10.81 -3.85
CA PRO A 64 16.92 -9.49 -3.41
C PRO A 64 15.90 -8.93 -4.39
N PHE A 65 14.92 -8.19 -3.89
CA PHE A 65 13.99 -7.41 -4.72
C PHE A 65 14.24 -5.92 -4.49
N PRO A 66 14.13 -5.07 -5.53
CA PRO A 66 14.19 -3.63 -5.35
C PRO A 66 13.08 -3.16 -4.40
N VAL A 67 13.45 -2.27 -3.48
CA VAL A 67 12.52 -1.69 -2.51
C VAL A 67 12.72 -0.19 -2.39
N LYS A 68 11.63 0.52 -2.09
CA LYS A 68 11.65 1.91 -1.64
C LYS A 68 10.83 2.02 -0.35
N GLU A 69 11.34 2.75 0.62
CA GLU A 69 10.62 3.06 1.85
C GLU A 69 10.11 4.50 1.79
N MET A 70 8.84 4.71 2.15
CA MET A 70 8.27 6.04 2.31
C MET A 70 7.14 5.99 3.34
N HIS A 71 7.15 6.93 4.29
CA HIS A 71 6.12 7.07 5.33
C HIS A 71 5.80 5.76 6.08
N GLY A 72 6.83 4.94 6.36
CA GLY A 72 6.65 3.65 7.05
C GLY A 72 6.02 2.55 6.20
N VAL A 73 5.88 2.75 4.89
CA VAL A 73 5.42 1.75 3.92
C VAL A 73 6.60 1.32 3.05
N LEU A 74 6.73 0.01 2.83
CA LEU A 74 7.69 -0.58 1.90
C LEU A 74 7.00 -0.89 0.58
N PHE A 75 7.51 -0.29 -0.50
CA PHE A 75 7.14 -0.59 -1.88
C PHE A 75 8.15 -1.59 -2.43
N VAL A 76 7.66 -2.71 -2.97
CA VAL A 76 8.48 -3.83 -3.45
C VAL A 76 8.17 -4.07 -4.91
N TRP A 77 9.21 -4.16 -5.75
CA TRP A 77 9.07 -4.60 -7.12
C TRP A 77 9.37 -6.10 -7.19
N PRO A 78 8.39 -6.97 -7.50
CA PRO A 78 8.53 -8.43 -7.41
C PRO A 78 9.27 -9.02 -8.62
N ASP A 79 10.30 -8.33 -9.11
CA ASP A 79 11.19 -8.74 -10.20
C ASP A 79 12.62 -8.33 -9.83
N GLU A 80 13.55 -9.29 -9.78
CA GLU A 80 14.95 -9.07 -9.40
C GLU A 80 15.71 -8.17 -10.40
N HIS A 81 15.21 -8.02 -11.63
CA HIS A 81 15.82 -7.20 -12.67
C HIS A 81 15.20 -5.80 -12.79
N SER A 82 14.27 -5.44 -11.90
CA SER A 82 13.52 -4.19 -11.98
C SER A 82 14.17 -3.02 -11.22
N ALA A 83 15.47 -3.06 -10.91
CA ALA A 83 16.15 -2.02 -10.12
C ALA A 83 16.05 -0.64 -10.78
N ASP A 84 16.36 -0.52 -12.07
CA ASP A 84 16.26 0.73 -12.82
C ASP A 84 14.82 1.23 -12.91
N GLN A 85 13.86 0.31 -13.07
CA GLN A 85 12.44 0.63 -13.09
C GLN A 85 11.99 1.15 -11.72
N ALA A 86 12.39 0.49 -10.64
CA ALA A 86 12.06 0.90 -9.28
C ALA A 86 12.57 2.31 -9.01
N GLU A 87 13.82 2.61 -9.40
CA GLU A 87 14.43 3.93 -9.25
C GLU A 87 13.67 5.00 -10.03
N ALA A 88 13.36 4.74 -11.31
CA ALA A 88 12.66 5.68 -12.18
C ALA A 88 11.16 5.83 -11.88
N THR A 89 10.53 4.86 -11.23
CA THR A 89 9.09 4.88 -10.92
C THR A 89 8.83 5.80 -9.73
N PRO A 90 8.04 6.88 -9.91
CA PRO A 90 7.58 7.69 -8.79
C PRO A 90 6.69 6.83 -7.88
N LEU A 91 6.82 7.02 -6.57
CA LEU A 91 5.91 6.34 -5.64
C LEU A 91 4.48 6.85 -5.87
N PRO A 92 3.47 5.98 -5.75
CA PRO A 92 2.07 6.31 -5.99
C PRO A 92 1.52 7.13 -4.81
N LEU A 93 2.02 8.36 -4.67
CA LEU A 93 1.66 9.32 -3.66
C LEU A 93 0.71 10.38 -4.24
N PRO A 94 -0.18 10.94 -3.42
CA PRO A 94 -1.06 12.02 -3.84
C PRO A 94 -0.25 13.27 -4.20
N ASN A 95 -0.55 13.88 -5.33
CA ASN A 95 0.10 15.13 -5.74
C ASN A 95 -0.33 16.31 -4.84
N GLY A 96 0.61 17.20 -4.53
CA GLY A 96 0.33 18.45 -3.82
C GLY A 96 0.05 18.30 -2.32
N VAL A 97 0.29 17.12 -1.74
CA VAL A 97 0.22 16.90 -0.29
C VAL A 97 1.63 17.01 0.29
N ASP A 98 1.88 18.04 1.10
CA ASP A 98 3.06 18.07 1.95
C ASP A 98 2.76 17.32 3.25
N PHE A 99 3.24 16.08 3.35
CA PHE A 99 3.03 15.24 4.54
C PHE A 99 3.64 15.80 5.83
N ASN A 100 4.47 16.86 5.77
CA ASN A 100 4.95 17.58 6.95
C ASN A 100 3.95 18.65 7.45
N GLU A 101 3.03 19.11 6.60
CA GLU A 101 2.05 20.15 6.92
C GLU A 101 0.68 19.59 7.36
N TYR A 102 0.40 18.32 7.08
CA TYR A 102 -0.89 17.69 7.38
C TYR A 102 -0.80 16.59 8.46
N THR A 103 -1.88 16.45 9.24
CA THR A 103 -2.02 15.33 10.19
C THR A 103 -2.21 14.03 9.42
N VAL A 104 -1.16 13.22 9.36
CA VAL A 104 -1.24 11.83 8.85
C VAL A 104 -1.90 10.97 9.92
N PHE A 105 -3.13 10.53 9.68
CA PHE A 105 -3.76 9.50 10.52
C PHE A 105 -2.92 8.22 10.46
N PRO A 106 -2.82 7.44 11.55
CA PRO A 106 -1.98 6.26 11.59
C PRO A 106 -2.35 5.30 10.45
N ALA A 107 -1.40 5.09 9.54
CA ALA A 107 -1.51 4.06 8.53
C ALA A 107 -1.67 2.71 9.25
N TYR A 108 -2.76 2.01 8.98
CA TYR A 108 -3.00 0.68 9.50
C TYR A 108 -3.19 -0.28 8.34
N THR A 109 -2.68 -1.49 8.49
CA THR A 109 -2.84 -2.54 7.49
C THR A 109 -3.97 -3.47 7.92
N ARG A 110 -4.83 -3.87 6.98
CA ARG A 110 -5.81 -4.94 7.19
C ARG A 110 -5.72 -5.96 6.08
N ARG A 111 -5.84 -7.23 6.47
CA ARG A 111 -6.06 -8.30 5.52
C ARG A 111 -7.57 -8.45 5.31
N VAL A 112 -8.00 -8.32 4.06
CA VAL A 112 -9.37 -8.57 3.64
C VAL A 112 -9.43 -9.87 2.81
N PRO A 113 -10.50 -10.68 2.92
CA PRO A 113 -10.59 -11.98 2.26
C PRO A 113 -11.11 -11.86 0.81
N TYR A 114 -10.64 -10.86 0.06
CA TYR A 114 -10.99 -10.64 -1.35
C TYR A 114 -9.85 -9.96 -2.11
N GLY A 115 -9.90 -10.05 -3.44
CA GLY A 115 -8.88 -9.50 -4.35
C GLY A 115 -8.86 -7.98 -4.39
N PHE A 116 -7.75 -7.44 -4.90
CA PHE A 116 -7.55 -5.99 -5.04
C PHE A 116 -8.57 -5.34 -5.98
N GLU A 117 -9.06 -6.09 -6.96
CA GLU A 117 -10.04 -5.65 -7.95
C GLU A 117 -11.37 -5.29 -7.28
N PHE A 118 -11.86 -6.17 -6.39
CA PHE A 118 -13.06 -5.93 -5.61
C PHE A 118 -12.89 -4.78 -4.61
N LEU A 119 -11.68 -4.64 -4.04
CA LEU A 119 -11.36 -3.48 -3.20
C LEU A 119 -11.43 -2.20 -4.03
N GLY A 120 -10.83 -2.18 -5.22
CA GLY A 120 -10.85 -1.04 -6.13
C GLY A 120 -12.27 -0.65 -6.55
N GLU A 121 -13.13 -1.61 -6.89
CA GLU A 121 -14.55 -1.37 -7.17
C GLU A 121 -15.28 -0.78 -5.96
N ASN A 122 -15.05 -1.32 -4.75
CA ASN A 122 -15.64 -0.80 -3.53
C ASN A 122 -15.17 0.62 -3.22
N LEU A 123 -13.87 0.89 -3.42
CA LEU A 123 -13.28 2.21 -3.25
C LEU A 123 -13.78 3.20 -4.30
N ALA A 124 -14.12 2.76 -5.51
CA ALA A 124 -14.59 3.62 -6.60
C ALA A 124 -16.11 3.88 -6.59
N ASP A 125 -16.87 3.26 -5.68
CA ASP A 125 -18.32 3.42 -5.59
C ASP A 125 -18.72 4.27 -4.37
N PRO A 126 -18.99 5.58 -4.50
CA PRO A 126 -19.46 6.37 -3.37
C PRO A 126 -20.93 6.07 -2.99
N LEU A 127 -21.70 5.32 -3.79
CA LEU A 127 -23.11 5.05 -3.51
C LEU A 127 -23.29 4.11 -2.31
N HIS A 128 -22.31 3.26 -2.01
CA HIS A 128 -22.37 2.38 -0.84
C HIS A 128 -22.30 3.15 0.49
N PHE A 129 -21.85 4.42 0.46
CA PHE A 129 -21.47 5.16 1.66
C PHE A 129 -22.59 5.27 2.71
N PRO A 130 -23.82 5.70 2.35
CA PRO A 130 -24.93 5.81 3.31
C PRO A 130 -25.39 4.46 3.89
N PHE A 131 -25.14 3.36 3.18
CA PHE A 131 -25.66 2.04 3.53
C PHE A 131 -24.65 1.20 4.33
N SER A 132 -23.42 1.04 3.82
CA SER A 132 -22.41 0.20 4.45
C SER A 132 -21.75 0.88 5.65
N HIS A 133 -21.75 2.22 5.69
CA HIS A 133 -21.17 2.99 6.79
C HIS A 133 -22.23 3.63 7.70
N HIS A 134 -23.47 3.13 7.70
CA HIS A 134 -24.54 3.67 8.52
C HIS A 134 -24.13 3.82 10.00
N GLY A 135 -24.25 5.02 10.54
CA GLY A 135 -23.89 5.34 11.93
C GLY A 135 -22.40 5.63 12.16
N VAL A 136 -21.58 5.65 11.11
CA VAL A 136 -20.17 6.08 11.16
C VAL A 136 -20.08 7.58 10.86
N GLY A 137 -19.81 8.40 11.86
CA GLY A 137 -19.83 9.86 11.70
C GLY A 137 -21.27 10.40 11.57
N THR A 138 -21.58 11.05 10.45
CA THR A 138 -22.92 11.62 10.10
C THR A 138 -23.62 10.87 8.95
N THR A 139 -23.17 9.67 8.58
CA THR A 139 -23.76 8.88 7.50
C THR A 139 -25.01 8.12 7.98
N HIS A 140 -26.10 8.26 7.24
CA HIS A 140 -27.37 7.60 7.53
C HIS A 140 -28.03 7.06 6.26
N ARG A 141 -28.79 5.97 6.36
CA ARG A 141 -29.31 5.23 5.19
C ARG A 141 -30.29 6.07 4.36
N GLU A 142 -31.03 6.94 5.01
CA GLU A 142 -31.95 7.90 4.39
C GLU A 142 -31.25 8.94 3.48
N GLN A 143 -29.93 9.09 3.60
CA GLN A 143 -29.13 9.96 2.72
C GLN A 143 -28.75 9.27 1.40
N GLY A 144 -29.14 8.00 1.21
CA GLY A 144 -29.07 7.32 -0.07
C GLY A 144 -29.90 8.07 -1.11
N GLY A 145 -29.30 8.33 -2.27
CA GLY A 145 -29.93 9.13 -3.31
C GLY A 145 -29.22 9.01 -4.65
N PRO A 146 -29.77 9.63 -5.70
CA PRO A 146 -29.14 9.64 -7.00
C PRO A 146 -27.78 10.34 -6.93
N MET A 147 -26.80 9.78 -7.63
CA MET A 147 -25.52 10.42 -7.88
C MET A 147 -25.46 10.87 -9.32
N LYS A 148 -25.10 12.14 -9.52
CA LYS A 148 -24.81 12.66 -10.83
C LYS A 148 -23.31 12.56 -11.07
N ALA A 149 -22.89 11.50 -11.77
CA ALA A 149 -21.57 11.47 -12.36
C ALA A 149 -21.51 12.58 -13.43
N ILE A 150 -20.50 13.45 -13.35
CA ILE A 150 -20.32 14.56 -14.30
C ILE A 150 -19.56 14.06 -15.56
N GLY A 151 -19.46 12.74 -15.72
CA GLY A 151 -18.76 12.03 -16.78
C GLY A 151 -17.34 11.63 -16.39
N ILE A 152 -16.83 10.55 -17.00
CA ILE A 152 -15.41 10.18 -16.92
C ILE A 152 -14.64 11.22 -17.73
N ARG A 153 -13.75 11.98 -17.08
CA ARG A 153 -12.98 13.05 -17.74
C ARG A 153 -11.77 12.49 -18.48
N GLU A 154 -11.12 11.51 -17.87
CA GLU A 154 -9.92 10.87 -18.38
C GLU A 154 -9.98 9.38 -18.03
N SER A 155 -9.56 8.52 -18.96
CA SER A 155 -9.50 7.08 -18.77
C SER A 155 -8.45 6.48 -19.68
N GLY A 156 -7.60 5.61 -19.13
CA GLY A 156 -6.59 4.86 -19.86
C GLY A 156 -5.86 3.88 -18.96
N MET A 157 -4.79 3.28 -19.47
CA MET A 157 -3.99 2.31 -18.69
C MET A 157 -3.33 2.93 -17.45
N ALA A 158 -3.08 4.23 -17.47
CA ALA A 158 -2.51 4.96 -16.33
C ALA A 158 -3.54 5.25 -15.22
N GLY A 159 -4.84 5.05 -15.48
CA GLY A 159 -5.89 5.34 -14.51
C GLY A 159 -7.08 6.08 -15.12
N PHE A 160 -7.92 6.63 -14.25
CA PHE A 160 -9.11 7.38 -14.64
C PHE A 160 -9.49 8.44 -13.60
N HIS A 161 -10.20 9.45 -14.06
CA HIS A 161 -10.68 10.56 -13.24
C HIS A 161 -12.18 10.80 -13.44
N VAL A 162 -12.93 10.81 -12.35
CA VAL A 162 -14.38 10.97 -12.33
C VAL A 162 -14.79 12.06 -11.35
N PRO A 163 -15.16 13.26 -11.83
CA PRO A 163 -15.91 14.20 -11.04
C PRO A 163 -17.33 13.70 -10.81
N PHE A 164 -17.80 13.79 -9.57
CA PHE A 164 -19.13 13.40 -9.16
C PHE A 164 -19.74 14.42 -8.19
N HIS A 165 -21.05 14.45 -8.15
CA HIS A 165 -21.80 15.25 -7.17
C HIS A 165 -22.79 14.34 -6.45
N MET A 166 -22.60 14.21 -5.15
CA MET A 166 -23.58 13.55 -4.28
C MET A 166 -24.62 14.58 -3.86
N GLU A 167 -25.83 14.47 -4.43
CA GLU A 167 -26.90 15.45 -4.19
C GLU A 167 -27.27 15.57 -2.70
N SER A 168 -27.22 14.45 -1.95
CA SER A 168 -27.57 14.42 -0.53
C SER A 168 -26.61 15.21 0.36
N TYR A 169 -25.38 15.46 -0.09
CA TYR A 169 -24.37 16.21 0.66
C TYR A 169 -24.08 17.59 0.06
N ASP A 170 -24.67 17.90 -1.10
CA ASP A 170 -24.34 19.06 -1.94
C ASP A 170 -22.83 19.30 -2.05
N LEU A 171 -22.09 18.23 -2.31
CA LEU A 171 -20.64 18.20 -2.23
C LEU A 171 -20.04 17.81 -3.59
N PRO A 172 -19.54 18.77 -4.37
CA PRO A 172 -18.73 18.48 -5.54
C PRO A 172 -17.47 17.74 -5.11
N SER A 173 -17.16 16.64 -5.79
CA SER A 173 -16.05 15.77 -5.43
C SER A 173 -15.43 15.15 -6.67
N ASP A 174 -14.18 14.73 -6.52
CA ASP A 174 -13.41 14.08 -7.57
C ASP A 174 -12.91 12.74 -7.04
N PHE A 175 -13.00 11.71 -7.89
CA PHE A 175 -12.38 10.41 -7.66
C PHE A 175 -11.33 10.16 -8.74
N THR A 176 -10.10 9.89 -8.31
CA THR A 176 -8.99 9.54 -9.20
C THR A 176 -8.46 8.17 -8.83
N PHE A 177 -8.36 7.29 -9.81
CA PHE A 177 -7.49 6.12 -9.74
C PHE A 177 -6.24 6.40 -10.57
N GLN A 178 -5.07 6.21 -9.98
CA GLN A 178 -3.79 6.23 -10.66
C GLN A 178 -3.12 4.87 -10.50
N ALA A 179 -2.84 4.22 -11.63
CA ALA A 179 -2.19 2.93 -11.65
C ALA A 179 -0.78 3.01 -11.01
N PRO A 180 -0.33 1.95 -10.33
CA PRO A 180 -1.04 0.67 -10.17
C PRO A 180 -2.03 0.62 -8.99
N GLN A 181 -1.96 1.55 -8.03
CA GLN A 181 -2.58 1.32 -6.72
C GLN A 181 -3.00 2.56 -5.92
N LEU A 182 -3.04 3.75 -6.51
CA LEU A 182 -3.41 4.97 -5.79
C LEU A 182 -4.86 5.34 -6.05
N PHE A 183 -5.67 5.39 -4.99
CA PHE A 183 -7.02 5.94 -5.04
C PHE A 183 -7.08 7.25 -4.26
N VAL A 184 -7.63 8.29 -4.90
CA VAL A 184 -7.72 9.63 -4.31
C VAL A 184 -9.15 10.13 -4.40
N TYR A 185 -9.71 10.47 -3.25
CA TYR A 185 -10.92 11.27 -3.13
C TYR A 185 -10.56 12.70 -2.80
N THR A 186 -11.00 13.65 -3.62
CA THR A 186 -10.89 15.08 -3.33
C THR A 186 -12.29 15.64 -3.09
N TYR A 187 -12.50 16.21 -1.91
CA TYR A 187 -13.77 16.85 -1.53
C TYR A 187 -13.59 18.37 -1.54
N ASN A 188 -14.39 19.10 -2.31
CA ASN A 188 -14.31 20.56 -2.40
C ASN A 188 -15.22 21.22 -1.34
N LEU A 189 -14.62 21.86 -0.34
CA LEU A 189 -15.33 22.36 0.84
C LEU A 189 -15.74 23.84 0.71
N ARG A 190 -15.32 24.53 -0.36
CA ARG A 190 -15.51 25.98 -0.54
C ARG A 190 -16.96 26.42 -0.73
N GLN A 191 -17.90 25.54 -1.05
CA GLN A 191 -19.22 25.97 -1.54
C GLN A 191 -20.33 26.10 -0.48
N LYS A 192 -20.12 25.65 0.77
CA LYS A 192 -20.93 25.87 1.99
C LYS A 192 -20.42 24.87 3.01
N GLN A 193 -20.38 25.19 4.32
CA GLN A 193 -20.00 24.23 5.38
C GLN A 193 -20.70 22.89 5.14
N PRO A 194 -20.02 21.88 4.59
CA PRO A 194 -20.68 20.63 4.29
C PRO A 194 -20.86 19.93 5.63
N LYS A 195 -22.03 19.34 5.85
CA LYS A 195 -22.30 18.50 7.03
C LYS A 195 -21.53 17.19 6.86
N LEU A 196 -20.20 17.27 6.84
CA LEU A 196 -19.36 16.11 6.62
C LEU A 196 -19.31 15.25 7.88
N PRO A 197 -19.35 13.92 7.72
CA PRO A 197 -19.33 12.95 8.81
C PRO A 197 -18.09 13.00 9.70
N PHE A 198 -16.99 13.58 9.21
CA PHE A 198 -15.67 13.48 9.82
C PHE A 198 -15.17 14.77 10.48
N PHE A 199 -15.81 15.91 10.21
CA PHE A 199 -15.36 17.21 10.71
C PHE A 199 -16.40 17.82 11.65
N LYS A 200 -16.24 17.58 12.97
CA LYS A 200 -16.94 18.36 14.00
C LYS A 200 -16.10 19.59 14.34
N LYS A 201 -16.68 20.77 14.18
CA LYS A 201 -16.01 22.05 14.44
C LYS A 201 -15.76 22.28 15.94
N GLN A 202 -14.51 22.52 16.34
CA GLN A 202 -14.19 23.50 17.38
C GLN A 202 -13.12 24.44 16.84
N GLY A 203 -13.39 25.75 16.88
CA GLY A 203 -12.37 26.80 16.78
C GLY A 203 -11.86 27.20 15.39
N GLU A 204 -11.69 26.27 14.44
CA GLU A 204 -10.96 26.58 13.19
C GLU A 204 -11.83 26.57 11.92
N GLN A 205 -11.44 27.39 10.94
CA GLN A 205 -12.01 27.35 9.59
C GLN A 205 -11.62 26.01 8.94
N PRO A 206 -12.57 25.26 8.34
CA PRO A 206 -12.23 24.06 7.60
C PRO A 206 -11.34 24.42 6.40
N PRO A 207 -10.41 23.55 5.99
CA PRO A 207 -9.59 23.77 4.81
C PRO A 207 -10.46 23.88 3.56
N ASP A 208 -9.95 24.53 2.52
CA ASP A 208 -10.67 24.73 1.25
C ASP A 208 -11.00 23.42 0.51
N ALA A 209 -10.21 22.37 0.75
CA ALA A 209 -10.40 21.03 0.24
C ALA A 209 -9.88 20.00 1.26
N PHE A 210 -10.41 18.79 1.20
CA PHE A 210 -9.87 17.63 1.93
C PHE A 210 -9.60 16.49 0.96
N THR A 211 -8.43 15.89 1.06
CA THR A 211 -8.02 14.75 0.23
C THR A 211 -7.88 13.51 1.09
N LEU A 212 -8.62 12.46 0.74
CA LEU A 212 -8.48 11.14 1.34
C LEU A 212 -7.77 10.22 0.34
N CYS A 213 -6.71 9.57 0.81
CA CYS A 213 -5.87 8.69 0.01
C CYS A 213 -5.93 7.28 0.59
N LEU A 214 -6.30 6.32 -0.27
CA LEU A 214 -6.57 4.93 0.10
C LEU A 214 -5.73 3.98 -0.76
#